data_AF-A0A8D2DUI9-F1
#
_entry.id   AF-A0A8D2DUI9-F1
#
_cell.length_a   1.000
_cell.length_b   1.000
_cell.length_c   1.000
_cell.angle_alpha   90.00
_cell.angle_beta   90.00
_cell.angle_gamma   90.00
#
_symmetry.space_group_name_H-M   'P 1'
#
loop_
_entity.id
_entity.type
_entity.pdbx_description
1 polymer ?
#
loop_
_entity_poly.entity_id
_entity_poly.type
_entity_poly.pdbx_seq_one_letter_code
_entity_poly.pdbx_strand_id
1 'polypeptide(L)' 'MGCMYASGKGLSHWPLPDLHSIPTWLKLVSDDMKEQIYKLTPKGLTPSQIGKEC' A
#
# COMPACT_ATOMS: atom_id res chain seq x y z
N MET A 1 13.71 4.76 -3.69
CA MET A 1 13.64 5.04 -5.14
C MET A 1 14.71 6.07 -5.46
N GLY A 2 15.55 5.79 -6.44
CA GLY A 2 16.77 6.57 -6.71
C GLY A 2 16.53 7.86 -7.50
N CYS A 3 17.57 8.68 -7.56
CA CYS A 3 17.60 9.89 -8.38
C CYS A 3 17.76 9.51 -9.86
N MET A 4 16.66 9.54 -10.64
CA MET A 4 16.72 9.17 -12.06
C MET A 4 17.50 10.18 -12.93
N TYR A 5 17.63 11.44 -12.49
CA TYR A 5 18.26 12.52 -13.27
C TYR A 5 19.29 13.36 -12.50
N ALA A 6 19.44 13.18 -11.19
CA ALA A 6 20.33 14.01 -10.37
C ALA A 6 21.39 13.17 -9.66
N SER A 7 22.61 13.70 -9.53
CA SER A 7 23.73 13.07 -8.82
C SER A 7 23.53 13.20 -7.31
N GLY A 8 22.59 12.45 -6.73
CA GLY A 8 22.28 12.48 -5.31
C GLY A 8 22.00 11.08 -4.74
N LYS A 9 22.30 10.87 -3.46
CA LYS A 9 22.03 9.60 -2.75
C LYS A 9 20.59 9.58 -2.24
N GLY A 10 19.71 8.85 -2.93
CA GLY A 10 18.33 8.60 -2.49
C GLY A 10 18.26 7.40 -1.54
N LEU A 11 17.95 7.63 -0.26
CA LEU A 11 17.90 6.60 0.79
C LEU A 11 16.49 6.26 1.29
N SER A 12 15.43 6.79 0.68
CA SER A 12 14.06 6.48 1.08
C SER A 12 13.47 5.35 0.22
N HIS A 13 13.44 4.15 0.80
CA HIS A 13 12.62 3.04 0.33
C HIS A 13 11.98 2.34 1.53
N TRP A 14 10.70 2.02 1.39
CA TRP A 14 9.99 1.24 2.39
C TRP A 14 10.44 -0.21 2.26
N PRO A 15 10.97 -0.83 3.32
CA PRO A 15 11.31 -2.24 3.28
C PRO A 15 10.03 -3.07 3.17
N LEU A 16 10.00 -4.01 2.24
CA LEU A 16 8.92 -4.98 2.17
C LEU A 16 9.03 -5.93 3.38
N PRO A 17 7.90 -6.38 3.97
CA PRO A 17 7.94 -7.41 4.99
C PRO A 17 8.55 -8.70 4.44
N ASP A 18 9.39 -9.37 5.23
CA ASP A 18 9.97 -10.67 4.84
C ASP A 18 8.90 -11.78 4.72
N LEU A 19 7.74 -11.57 5.36
CA LEU A 19 6.62 -12.52 5.39
C LEU A 19 5.45 -12.01 4.54
N HIS A 20 4.99 -12.87 3.62
CA HIS A 20 3.84 -12.60 2.74
C HIS A 20 2.50 -13.12 3.31
N SER A 21 2.49 -13.71 4.51
CA SER A 21 1.28 -14.26 5.14
C SER A 21 0.53 -13.21 5.95
N ILE A 22 -0.79 -13.36 6.03
CA ILE A 22 -1.65 -12.48 6.82
C ILE A 22 -1.24 -12.60 8.30
N PRO A 23 -0.96 -11.49 8.98
CA PRO A 23 -0.67 -11.52 10.41
C PRO A 23 -1.84 -12.13 11.18
N THR A 24 -1.56 -13.07 12.09
CA THR A 24 -2.58 -13.82 12.86
C THR A 24 -3.47 -12.92 13.73
N TRP A 25 -3.00 -11.71 14.05
CA TRP A 25 -3.73 -10.70 14.82
C TRP A 25 -4.70 -9.88 13.97
N LEU A 26 -4.60 -9.94 12.64
CA LEU A 26 -5.44 -9.20 11.70
C LEU A 26 -6.48 -10.13 11.08
N LYS A 27 -7.73 -10.02 11.54
CA LYS A 27 -8.89 -10.75 10.99
C LYS A 27 -9.55 -9.97 9.87
N LEU A 28 -8.78 -9.56 8.86
CA LEU A 28 -9.34 -8.95 7.67
C LEU A 28 -9.78 -10.04 6.69
N VAL A 29 -11.07 -10.07 6.36
CA VAL A 29 -11.63 -10.97 5.36
C VAL A 29 -11.42 -10.35 3.98
N SER A 30 -11.01 -11.16 3.00
CA SER A 30 -10.73 -10.69 1.63
C SER A 30 -11.93 -9.99 0.95
N ASP A 31 -13.14 -10.24 1.45
CA ASP A 31 -14.38 -9.65 0.96
C ASP A 31 -14.55 -8.19 1.42
N ASP A 32 -14.25 -7.90 2.69
CA ASP A 32 -14.32 -6.56 3.28
C ASP A 32 -13.30 -5.61 2.62
N MET A 33 -12.11 -6.12 2.29
CA MET A 33 -11.09 -5.41 1.49
C MET A 33 -11.62 -4.97 0.13
N LYS A 34 -12.37 -5.83 -0.57
CA LYS A 34 -12.94 -5.48 -1.88
C LYS A 34 -13.98 -4.38 -1.72
N GLU A 35 -14.84 -4.50 -0.71
CA GLU A 35 -15.88 -3.50 -0.45
C GLU A 35 -15.28 -2.13 -0.11
N GLN A 36 -14.21 -2.07 0.67
CA GLN A 36 -13.47 -0.82 0.92
C GLN A 36 -12.91 -0.22 -0.36
N ILE A 37 -12.27 -1.02 -1.24
CA ILE A 37 -11.73 -0.54 -2.52
C ILE A 37 -12.86 0.02 -3.39
N TYR A 38 -13.99 -0.68 -3.51
CA TYR A 38 -15.14 -0.22 -4.31
C TYR A 38 -15.80 1.04 -3.75
N LYS A 39 -15.77 1.26 -2.43
CA LYS A 39 -16.29 2.49 -1.80
C LYS A 39 -15.35 3.69 -1.95
N LEU A 40 -14.04 3.45 -2.01
CA LEU A 40 -13.01 4.50 -2.08
C LEU A 40 -12.70 4.93 -3.52
N THR A 41 -12.88 4.02 -4.49
CA THR A 41 -12.70 4.31 -5.92
C THR A 41 -13.58 5.47 -6.45
N PRO A 42 -14.91 5.50 -6.21
CA PRO A 42 -15.77 6.59 -6.72
C PRO A 42 -15.51 7.93 -6.02
N LYS A 43 -14.82 7.92 -4.87
CA LYS A 43 -14.38 9.15 -4.18
C LYS A 43 -13.15 9.78 -4.84
N GLY A 44 -12.64 9.19 -5.93
CA GLY A 44 -11.49 9.70 -6.67
C GLY A 44 -10.16 9.47 -5.96
N LEU A 45 -10.10 8.57 -4.98
CA LEU A 45 -8.86 8.25 -4.28
C LEU A 45 -7.93 7.45 -5.19
N THR A 46 -6.66 7.86 -5.22
CA THR A 46 -5.66 7.16 -6.01
C THR A 46 -5.30 5.82 -5.34
N PRO A 47 -4.93 4.78 -6.10
CA PRO A 47 -4.53 3.49 -5.53
C PRO A 47 -3.41 3.60 -4.48
N SER A 48 -2.53 4.60 -4.63
CA SER A 48 -1.45 4.90 -3.67
C SER A 48 -1.96 5.43 -2.32
N GLN A 49 -3.11 6.10 -2.30
CA GLN A 49 -3.78 6.56 -1.08
C GLN A 49 -4.61 5.44 -0.46
N ILE A 50 -5.30 4.65 -1.28
CA ILE A 50 -6.10 3.49 -0.82
C ILE A 50 -5.20 2.46 -0.13
N GLY A 51 -4.06 2.12 -0.73
CA GLY A 51 -3.10 1.16 -0.16
C GLY A 51 -2.34 1.64 1.09
N LYS A 52 -2.52 2.89 1.52
CA LYS A 52 -2.03 3.38 2.83
C LYS A 52 -3.08 3.29 3.93
N GLU A 53 -4.35 3.20 3.56
CA GLU A 53 -5.49 3.16 4.48
C GLU A 53 -5.98 1.73 4.75
N CYS A 54 -5.74 0.82 3.81
CA CYS A 54 -5.86 -0.63 3.99
C CYS A 54 -4.66 -1.20 4.77
#